data_AF-A0A0R1QPD0-F1
#
_entry.id   AF-A0A0R1QPD0-F1
#
_cell.length_a   1.000
_cell.length_b   1.000
_cell.length_c   1.000
_cell.angle_alpha   90.00
_cell.angle_beta   90.00
_cell.angle_gamma   90.00
#
_symmetry.space_group_name_H-M   'P 1'
#
loop_
_entity.id
_entity.type
_entity.pdbx_description
1 polymer ?
#
loop_
_entity_poly.entity_id
_entity_poly.type
_entity_poly.pdbx_seq_one_letter_code
_entity_poly.pdbx_strand_id
1 'polypeptide(L)' 'MSLQYQDKSVNLKSIMGVMSLGVGQNAEITITADGDDEADAMAAVAETLKKEGLSD' A
#
# COMPACT_ATOMS: atom_id res chain seq x y z
N MET A 1 -7.66 4.37 4.45
CA MET A 1 -6.68 3.53 3.71
C MET A 1 -5.50 3.18 4.59
N SER A 2 -5.34 1.90 4.89
CA SER A 2 -4.26 1.34 5.71
C SER A 2 -3.57 0.21 4.96
N LEU A 3 -2.26 0.09 5.16
CA LEU A 3 -1.45 -1.02 4.69
C LEU A 3 -1.08 -1.87 5.90
N GLN A 4 -1.35 -3.16 5.81
CA GLN A 4 -0.94 -4.14 6.79
C GLN A 4 0.15 -5.02 6.19
N TYR A 5 1.30 -5.06 6.85
CA TYR A 5 2.42 -5.91 6.51
C TYR A 5 2.84 -6.65 7.78
N GLN A 6 2.71 -7.98 7.75
CA GLN A 6 2.89 -8.82 8.94
C GLN A 6 1.99 -8.32 10.09
N ASP A 7 2.58 -7.96 11.23
CA ASP A 7 1.88 -7.42 12.41
C ASP A 7 1.92 -5.89 12.49
N LYS A 8 2.40 -5.21 11.45
CA LYS A 8 2.47 -3.74 11.42
C LYS A 8 1.43 -3.16 10.48
N SER A 9 0.61 -2.27 11.02
CA SER A 9 -0.33 -1.45 10.25
C SER A 9 0.22 -0.03 10.13
N VAL A 10 0.28 0.49 8.90
CA VAL A 10 0.69 1.87 8.60
C VAL A 10 -0.32 2.56 7.71
N ASN A 11 -0.31 3.89 7.74
CA ASN A 11 -1.16 4.68 6.87
C ASN A 11 -0.56 4.75 5.46
N LEU A 12 -1.30 4.24 4.49
CA LEU A 12 -0.86 4.13 3.10
C LEU A 12 -0.82 5.50 2.38
N LYS A 13 -1.47 6.53 2.94
CA LYS A 13 -1.31 7.92 2.47
C LYS A 13 0.14 8.42 2.57
N SER A 14 0.96 7.77 3.38
CA SER A 14 2.39 8.05 3.50
C SER A 14 3.20 6.91 2.90
N ILE A 15 3.47 7.00 1.59
CA ILE A 15 4.34 6.05 0.87
C ILE A 15 5.72 5.92 1.55
N MET A 16 6.19 6.98 2.21
CA MET A 16 7.41 6.96 3.04
C MET A 16 7.33 5.94 4.19
N GLY A 17 6.15 5.74 4.78
CA GLY A 17 5.92 4.75 5.84
C GLY A 17 6.01 3.31 5.31
N VAL A 18 5.61 3.08 4.06
CA VAL A 18 5.74 1.79 3.39
C VAL A 18 7.19 1.47 3.06
N MET A 19 7.96 2.47 2.58
CA MET A 19 9.41 2.31 2.40
C MET A 19 10.13 2.07 3.73
N SER A 20 9.72 2.75 4.81
CA SER A 20 10.32 2.57 6.15
C SER A 20 10.00 1.20 6.77
N LEU A 21 8.98 0.50 6.31
CA LEU A 21 8.66 -0.85 6.78
C LEU A 21 9.66 -1.91 6.27
N GLY A 22 10.49 -1.57 5.27
CA GLY A 22 11.41 -2.54 4.67
C GLY A 22 10.65 -3.70 4.02
N VAL A 23 9.53 -3.39 3.35
CA VAL A 23 8.75 -4.35 2.58
C VAL A 23 9.66 -4.92 1.49
N GLY A 24 10.13 -6.15 1.68
CA GLY A 24 11.09 -6.80 0.79
C GLY A 24 10.44 -7.28 -0.50
N GLN A 25 11.25 -7.59 -1.50
CA GLN A 25 10.77 -8.25 -2.71
C GLN A 25 10.12 -9.59 -2.33
N ASN A 26 8.90 -9.85 -2.81
CA ASN A 26 8.00 -10.96 -2.42
C ASN A 26 7.27 -10.82 -1.07
N ALA A 27 7.22 -9.62 -0.50
CA ALA A 27 6.38 -9.37 0.67
C ALA A 27 4.90 -9.33 0.29
N GLU A 28 4.09 -10.04 1.06
CA GLU A 28 2.63 -9.99 0.94
C GLU A 28 2.10 -8.87 1.83
N ILE A 29 1.44 -7.89 1.23
CA ILE A 29 0.84 -6.74 1.92
C ILE A 29 -0.67 -6.75 1.71
N THR A 30 -1.41 -6.43 2.75
CA THR A 30 -2.86 -6.25 2.67
C THR A 30 -3.18 -4.77 2.69
N ILE A 31 -3.93 -4.30 1.71
CA ILE A 31 -4.36 -2.91 1.62
C ILE A 31 -5.86 -2.86 1.88
N THR A 32 -6.26 -2.01 2.80
CA THR A 32 -7.67 -1.78 3.14
C THR A 32 -7.98 -0.30 2.90
N ALA A 33 -8.94 -0.01 2.04
CA ALA A 33 -9.54 1.31 1.89
C ALA A 33 -10.96 1.24 2.46
N ASP A 34 -11.36 2.28 3.19
CA ASP A 34 -12.70 2.44 3.75
C ASP A 34 -13.11 3.88 3.46
N GLY A 35 -14.21 4.07 2.72
CA GLY A 35 -14.73 5.38 2.35
C GLY A 35 -15.44 5.39 1.00
N ASP A 36 -16.14 6.48 0.70
CA ASP A 36 -16.87 6.64 -0.58
C ASP A 36 -15.93 6.67 -1.80
N ASP A 37 -14.65 6.94 -1.58
CA ASP A 37 -13.57 7.00 -2.58
C ASP A 37 -12.70 5.72 -2.60
N GLU A 38 -13.13 4.63 -1.97
CA GLU A 38 -12.35 3.39 -1.83
C GLU A 38 -11.88 2.82 -3.18
N ALA A 39 -12.75 2.85 -4.19
CA ALA A 39 -12.46 2.30 -5.52
C ALA A 39 -11.38 3.11 -6.24
N ASP A 40 -11.50 4.44 -6.22
CA ASP A 40 -10.55 5.36 -6.84
C ASP A 40 -9.20 5.33 -6.10
N ALA A 41 -9.22 5.25 -4.76
CA ALA A 41 -8.03 5.15 -3.94
C ALA A 41 -7.26 3.85 -4.20
N MET A 42 -7.97 2.71 -4.30
CA MET A 42 -7.36 1.42 -4.62
C MET A 42 -6.73 1.42 -6.03
N ALA A 43 -7.40 2.02 -7.01
CA ALA A 43 -6.87 2.14 -8.37
C ALA A 43 -5.60 3.00 -8.41
N ALA A 44 -5.63 4.18 -7.78
CA ALA A 44 -4.47 5.09 -7.72
C ALA A 44 -3.26 4.44 -7.02
N VAL A 45 -3.50 3.64 -5.99
CA VAL A 45 -2.42 2.94 -5.29
C VAL A 45 -1.87 1.77 -6.09
N ALA A 46 -2.70 0.97 -6.75
CA ALA A 46 -2.22 -0.07 -7.65
C ALA A 46 -1.37 0.51 -8.79
N GLU A 47 -1.78 1.65 -9.35
CA GLU A 47 -1.01 2.37 -10.38
C GLU A 47 0.31 2.90 -9.81
N THR A 48 0.31 3.49 -8.62
CA THR A 48 1.52 3.99 -7.97
C THR A 48 2.50 2.86 -7.65
N LEU A 49 2.01 1.72 -7.13
CA LEU A 49 2.85 0.55 -6.83
C LEU A 49 3.48 -0.05 -8.09
N LYS A 50 2.72 -0.13 -9.19
CA LYS A 50 3.27 -0.53 -10.51
C LYS A 50 4.30 0.48 -11.01
N LYS A 51 4.02 1.78 -10.90
CA LYS A 51 4.92 2.85 -11.36
C LYS A 51 6.23 2.90 -10.60
N GLU A 52 6.20 2.60 -9.31
CA GLU A 52 7.38 2.50 -8.44
C GLU A 52 8.06 1.11 -8.51
N GLY A 53 7.53 0.17 -9.31
CA GLY A 53 8.12 -1.16 -9.50
C GLY A 53 8.02 -2.08 -8.28
N LEU A 54 7.06 -1.81 -7.39
CA LEU A 54 6.81 -2.57 -6.16
C LEU A 54 5.85 -3.75 -6.38
N SER A 55 5.07 -3.74 -7.47
CA SER A 55 4.14 -4.80 -7.85
C SER A 55 3.99 -4.88 -9.37
N ASP A 56 3.94 -6.09 -9.94
CA ASP A 56 3.63 -6.34 -11.37
C ASP A 56 2.15 -6.61 -11.60
#